data_AF-A0A2N2RYU3-F1
#
_entry.id   AF-A0A2N2RYU3-F1
#
_cell.length_a   1.000
_cell.length_b   1.000
_cell.length_c   1.000
_cell.angle_alpha   90.00
_cell.angle_beta   90.00
_cell.angle_gamma   90.00
#
_symmetry.space_group_name_H-M   'P 1'
#
loop_
_entity.id
_entity.type
_entity.pdbx_description
1 polymer ?
#
loop_
_entity_poly.entity_id
_entity_poly.type
_entity_poly.pdbx_seq_one_letter_code
_entity_poly.pdbx_strand_id
1 'polypeptide(L)'
;MMDSGSLIGETFSGNFSFDDLGLTGIGSEILGLSGLSLSFAGRTYSLIDADVAPDVSYQDGVFLGLSYSASASDPQISFIAGYSDIGEAYLAYTQGGLDGAGSVIYAAVPEPESYAMLLAGLGLMGLARRRSLRR
;
A
#
# COMPACT_ATOMS: atom_id res chain seq x y z
N MET A 1 -7.04 4.82 10.22
CA MET A 1 -8.03 4.25 11.18
C MET A 1 -9.40 4.81 10.81
N MET A 2 -10.49 4.12 11.14
CA MET A 2 -11.83 4.63 10.88
C MET A 2 -12.15 5.82 11.80
N ASP A 3 -12.66 6.91 11.24
CA ASP A 3 -13.01 8.14 11.97
C ASP A 3 -14.52 8.42 11.98
N SER A 4 -15.30 7.61 11.26
CA SER A 4 -16.75 7.75 11.13
C SER A 4 -17.45 6.39 10.91
N GLY A 5 -18.77 6.39 11.03
CA GLY A 5 -19.64 5.22 10.85
C GLY A 5 -19.65 4.23 12.03
N SER A 6 -20.22 3.04 11.82
CA SER A 6 -20.42 2.02 12.85
C SER A 6 -19.12 1.36 13.35
N LEU A 7 -18.05 1.42 12.56
CA LEU A 7 -16.74 0.86 12.85
C LEU A 7 -15.73 1.94 13.29
N ILE A 8 -16.19 3.06 13.84
CA ILE A 8 -15.29 4.13 14.32
C ILE A 8 -14.22 3.59 15.29
N GLY A 9 -12.97 3.99 15.10
CA GLY A 9 -11.82 3.51 15.87
C GLY A 9 -11.27 2.16 15.42
N GLU A 10 -11.97 1.40 14.57
CA GLU A 10 -11.43 0.18 13.98
C GLU A 10 -10.25 0.49 13.05
N THR A 11 -9.35 -0.48 12.98
CA THR A 11 -8.16 -0.40 12.14
C THR A 11 -8.20 -1.46 11.04
N PHE A 12 -7.52 -1.16 9.95
CA PHE A 12 -7.22 -2.12 8.92
C PHE A 12 -5.71 -2.22 8.76
N SER A 13 -5.24 -3.32 8.21
CA SER A 13 -3.83 -3.51 7.87
C SER A 13 -3.70 -4.47 6.71
N GLY A 14 -2.67 -4.30 5.90
CA GLY A 14 -2.50 -5.12 4.72
C GLY A 14 -1.25 -4.78 3.93
N ASN A 15 -1.12 -5.45 2.81
CA ASN A 15 -0.10 -5.19 1.81
C ASN A 15 -0.68 -5.42 0.41
N PHE A 16 -0.07 -4.77 -0.56
CA PHE A 16 -0.30 -5.02 -1.98
C PHE A 16 1.04 -4.92 -2.71
N SER A 17 1.08 -5.46 -3.91
CA SER A 17 2.25 -5.43 -4.79
C SER A 17 1.83 -5.10 -6.20
N PHE A 18 2.70 -4.45 -6.94
CA PHE A 18 2.57 -4.14 -8.36
C PHE A 18 3.97 -4.14 -8.99
N ASP A 19 4.03 -4.22 -10.31
CA ASP A 19 5.29 -4.10 -11.07
C ASP A 19 5.49 -2.63 -11.43
N ASP A 20 6.59 -2.03 -10.98
CA ASP A 20 6.89 -0.61 -11.16
C ASP A 20 7.87 -0.33 -12.32
N LEU A 21 8.31 -1.37 -13.06
CA LEU A 21 9.28 -1.23 -14.15
C LEU A 21 8.83 -0.28 -15.27
N GLY A 22 7.53 -0.07 -15.39
CA GLY A 22 6.91 0.81 -16.38
C GLY A 22 6.80 2.29 -15.97
N LEU A 23 7.14 2.65 -14.73
CA LEU A 23 7.04 4.03 -14.26
C LEU A 23 8.04 4.95 -14.96
N THR A 24 7.50 6.02 -15.53
CA THR A 24 8.25 7.09 -16.18
C THR A 24 8.42 8.30 -15.25
N GLY A 25 7.54 8.45 -14.25
CA GLY A 25 7.53 9.56 -13.31
C GLY A 25 6.99 10.86 -13.90
N ILE A 26 6.26 10.80 -15.01
CA ILE A 26 5.76 11.98 -15.73
C ILE A 26 4.29 11.74 -16.12
N GLY A 27 3.43 12.72 -15.85
CA GLY A 27 2.01 12.64 -16.17
C GLY A 27 1.27 11.66 -15.26
N SER A 28 0.07 11.26 -15.70
CA SER A 28 -0.75 10.29 -14.98
C SER A 28 -0.35 8.86 -15.36
N GLU A 29 -0.07 8.04 -14.37
CA GLU A 29 0.35 6.65 -14.54
C GLU A 29 -0.50 5.75 -13.64
N ILE A 30 -0.98 4.63 -14.20
CA ILE A 30 -1.81 3.65 -13.49
C ILE A 30 -1.20 2.27 -13.66
N LEU A 31 -0.97 1.57 -12.56
CA LEU A 31 -0.34 0.23 -12.56
C LEU A 31 -1.27 -0.77 -11.87
N GLY A 32 -1.57 -1.85 -12.56
CA GLY A 32 -2.39 -2.93 -12.01
C GLY A 32 -1.66 -3.68 -10.89
N LEU A 33 -2.41 -4.14 -9.90
CA LEU A 33 -1.85 -4.94 -8.81
C LEU A 33 -1.52 -6.38 -9.24
N SER A 34 -0.42 -6.90 -8.72
CA SER A 34 -0.03 -8.32 -8.80
C SER A 34 -0.38 -9.11 -7.54
N GLY A 35 -0.65 -8.42 -6.43
CA GLY A 35 -1.03 -9.03 -5.16
C GLY A 35 -1.74 -8.04 -4.24
N LEU A 36 -2.68 -8.53 -3.44
CA LEU A 36 -3.36 -7.76 -2.39
C LEU A 36 -3.81 -8.69 -1.28
N SER A 37 -3.53 -8.31 -0.03
CA SER A 37 -4.03 -8.95 1.18
C SER A 37 -4.28 -7.88 2.23
N LEU A 38 -5.54 -7.65 2.55
CA LEU A 38 -5.99 -6.63 3.48
C LEU A 38 -6.89 -7.25 4.55
N SER A 39 -6.65 -6.94 5.80
CA SER A 39 -7.51 -7.28 6.94
C SER A 39 -8.29 -6.05 7.40
N PHE A 40 -9.62 -6.17 7.48
CA PHE A 40 -10.51 -5.15 8.06
C PHE A 40 -11.76 -5.80 8.65
N ALA A 41 -12.17 -5.36 9.85
CA ALA A 41 -13.35 -5.87 10.55
C ALA A 41 -13.40 -7.42 10.66
N GLY A 42 -12.24 -8.05 10.90
CA GLY A 42 -12.13 -9.51 11.04
C GLY A 42 -12.20 -10.29 9.73
N ARG A 43 -12.18 -9.61 8.57
CA ARG A 43 -12.21 -10.23 7.24
C ARG A 43 -10.92 -9.96 6.49
N THR A 44 -10.55 -10.90 5.62
CA THR A 44 -9.47 -10.70 4.65
C THR A 44 -10.06 -10.44 3.27
N TYR A 45 -9.55 -9.40 2.62
CA TYR A 45 -9.84 -8.98 1.25
C TYR A 45 -8.61 -9.22 0.39
N SER A 46 -8.83 -9.67 -0.84
CA SER A 46 -7.80 -10.02 -1.80
C SER A 46 -8.21 -9.61 -3.21
N LEU A 47 -7.35 -9.89 -4.18
CA LEU A 47 -7.65 -9.64 -5.59
C LEU A 47 -8.89 -10.39 -6.10
N ILE A 48 -9.26 -11.53 -5.48
CA ILE A 48 -10.43 -12.30 -5.91
C ILE A 48 -11.75 -11.63 -5.49
N ASP A 49 -11.72 -10.78 -4.48
CA ASP A 49 -12.89 -10.09 -3.96
C ASP A 49 -13.13 -8.75 -4.69
N ALA A 50 -12.22 -8.36 -5.59
CA ALA A 50 -12.26 -7.06 -6.24
C ALA A 50 -13.42 -6.96 -7.25
N ASP A 51 -14.19 -5.88 -7.18
CA ASP A 51 -15.29 -5.62 -8.13
C ASP A 51 -14.76 -5.37 -9.56
N VAL A 52 -13.57 -4.77 -9.65
CA VAL A 52 -12.81 -4.54 -10.88
C VAL A 52 -11.32 -4.80 -10.62
N ALA A 53 -10.52 -4.96 -11.68
CA ALA A 53 -9.08 -5.12 -11.53
C ALA A 53 -8.49 -3.89 -10.81
N PRO A 54 -7.89 -4.06 -9.61
CA PRO A 54 -7.41 -2.94 -8.82
C PRO A 54 -6.06 -2.44 -9.31
N ASP A 55 -5.79 -1.18 -9.00
CA ASP A 55 -4.62 -0.46 -9.47
C ASP A 55 -4.09 0.53 -8.44
N VAL A 56 -2.90 1.02 -8.70
CA VAL A 56 -2.34 2.19 -8.04
C VAL A 56 -2.20 3.34 -9.03
N SER A 57 -2.38 4.56 -8.53
CA SER A 57 -2.27 5.77 -9.32
C SER A 57 -1.05 6.60 -8.93
N TYR A 58 -0.41 7.20 -9.92
CA TYR A 58 0.67 8.16 -9.80
C TYR A 58 0.38 9.41 -10.64
N GLN A 59 0.90 10.55 -10.20
CA GLN A 59 0.91 11.80 -10.97
C GLN A 59 2.28 12.46 -10.85
N ASP A 60 2.97 12.62 -11.97
CA ASP A 60 4.33 13.22 -12.05
C ASP A 60 5.30 12.61 -11.02
N GLY A 61 5.25 11.28 -10.88
CA GLY A 61 6.07 10.51 -9.94
C GLY A 61 5.60 10.52 -8.49
N VAL A 62 4.52 11.25 -8.16
CA VAL A 62 3.89 11.23 -6.83
C VAL A 62 2.89 10.08 -6.76
N PHE A 63 3.08 9.18 -5.80
CA PHE A 63 2.12 8.11 -5.51
C PHE A 63 0.84 8.69 -4.90
N LEU A 64 -0.32 8.37 -5.47
CA LEU A 64 -1.63 8.89 -5.05
C LEU A 64 -2.45 7.89 -4.23
N GLY A 65 -2.09 6.60 -4.26
CA GLY A 65 -2.75 5.57 -3.46
C GLY A 65 -3.29 4.42 -4.29
N LEU A 66 -4.03 3.55 -3.60
CA LEU A 66 -4.70 2.37 -4.12
C LEU A 66 -6.14 2.70 -4.54
N SER A 67 -6.54 2.18 -5.70
CA SER A 67 -7.93 2.06 -6.13
C SER A 67 -8.36 0.60 -6.04
N TYR A 68 -9.25 0.30 -5.09
CA TYR A 68 -9.76 -1.05 -4.87
C TYR A 68 -11.19 -0.99 -4.34
N SER A 69 -12.07 -1.88 -4.76
CA SER A 69 -13.42 -2.01 -4.20
C SER A 69 -13.83 -3.47 -4.09
N ALA A 70 -14.58 -3.79 -3.04
CA ALA A 70 -15.19 -5.10 -2.84
C ALA A 70 -16.60 -4.91 -2.27
N SER A 71 -17.61 -5.13 -3.11
CA SER A 71 -19.03 -4.90 -2.81
C SER A 71 -19.81 -6.18 -2.49
N ALA A 72 -19.25 -7.34 -2.82
CA ALA A 72 -19.86 -8.66 -2.55
C ALA A 72 -19.67 -9.14 -1.09
N SER A 73 -19.03 -8.33 -0.25
CA SER A 73 -18.72 -8.61 1.15
C SER A 73 -19.55 -7.76 2.11
N ASP A 74 -19.54 -8.13 3.39
CA ASP A 74 -20.01 -7.27 4.48
C ASP A 74 -18.94 -7.25 5.59
N PRO A 75 -18.31 -6.09 5.88
CA PRO A 75 -18.54 -4.79 5.21
C PRO A 75 -18.14 -4.79 3.73
N GLN A 76 -18.82 -3.95 2.95
CA GLN A 76 -18.36 -3.52 1.63
C GLN A 76 -17.25 -2.50 1.84
N ILE A 77 -16.23 -2.50 1.00
CA ILE A 77 -15.12 -1.55 1.14
C ILE A 77 -14.73 -0.91 -0.19
N SER A 78 -14.18 0.29 -0.11
CA SER A 78 -13.57 0.99 -1.23
C SER A 78 -12.36 1.77 -0.75
N PHE A 79 -11.19 1.50 -1.32
CA PHE A 79 -10.03 2.38 -1.26
C PHE A 79 -10.10 3.33 -2.44
N ILE A 80 -10.01 4.61 -2.14
CA ILE A 80 -10.04 5.69 -3.11
C ILE A 80 -8.69 6.38 -3.04
N ALA A 81 -7.97 6.37 -4.15
CA ALA A 81 -6.72 7.12 -4.29
C ALA A 81 -7.00 8.63 -4.25
N GLY A 82 -5.99 9.40 -3.84
CA GLY A 82 -6.01 10.85 -3.97
C GLY A 82 -6.01 11.30 -5.43
N TYR A 83 -6.28 12.57 -5.65
CA TYR A 83 -6.23 13.17 -6.99
C TYR A 83 -4.90 13.89 -7.24
N SER A 84 -4.43 14.63 -6.23
CA SER A 84 -3.19 15.42 -6.34
C SER A 84 -2.16 15.10 -5.25
N ASP A 85 -2.63 14.56 -4.13
CA ASP A 85 -1.80 14.20 -2.99
C ASP A 85 -2.31 12.92 -2.34
N ILE A 86 -1.39 12.10 -1.82
CA ILE A 86 -1.74 10.84 -1.14
C ILE A 86 -2.56 11.05 0.14
N GLY A 87 -2.46 12.21 0.78
CA GLY A 87 -3.22 12.55 1.98
C GLY A 87 -4.72 12.72 1.72
N GLU A 88 -5.13 12.80 0.46
CA GLU A 88 -6.55 12.78 0.04
C GLU A 88 -7.11 11.36 0.00
N ALA A 89 -6.25 10.33 -0.01
CA ALA A 89 -6.67 8.95 -0.10
C ALA A 89 -7.39 8.47 1.18
N TYR A 90 -8.45 7.72 1.02
CA TYR A 90 -9.27 7.23 2.13
C TYR A 90 -9.86 5.85 1.84
N LEU A 91 -10.30 5.20 2.92
CA LEU A 91 -11.07 3.97 2.89
C LEU A 91 -12.51 4.33 3.26
N ALA A 92 -13.45 4.00 2.39
CA ALA A 92 -14.89 4.01 2.68
C ALA A 92 -15.38 2.57 2.91
N TYR A 93 -16.40 2.42 3.75
CA TYR A 93 -17.07 1.15 3.93
C TYR A 93 -18.57 1.34 4.12
N THR A 94 -19.31 0.26 3.81
CA THR A 94 -20.72 0.13 4.16
C THR A 94 -20.90 -1.17 4.93
N GLN A 95 -21.40 -1.11 6.16
CA GLN A 95 -21.69 -2.29 6.98
C GLN A 95 -23.15 -2.30 7.39
N GLY A 96 -23.88 -3.36 7.05
CA GLY A 96 -25.30 -3.45 7.36
C GLY A 96 -26.14 -2.25 6.86
N GLY A 97 -25.71 -1.62 5.75
CA GLY A 97 -26.34 -0.43 5.18
C GLY A 97 -25.98 0.90 5.85
N LEU A 98 -24.99 0.92 6.76
CA LEU A 98 -24.46 2.13 7.36
C LEU A 98 -23.07 2.43 6.80
N ASP A 99 -22.88 3.66 6.37
CA ASP A 99 -21.63 4.11 5.77
C ASP A 99 -20.66 4.67 6.82
N GLY A 100 -19.37 4.53 6.53
CA GLY A 100 -18.30 5.19 7.27
C GLY A 100 -17.03 5.29 6.45
N ALA A 101 -16.05 5.99 7.00
CA ALA A 101 -14.78 6.19 6.35
C ALA A 101 -13.63 6.28 7.36
N GLY A 102 -12.42 6.27 6.83
CA GLY A 102 -11.20 6.52 7.58
C GLY A 102 -10.02 6.84 6.68
N SER A 103 -9.01 7.46 7.29
CA SER A 103 -7.74 7.74 6.62
C SER A 103 -6.94 6.47 6.34
N VAL A 104 -6.24 6.51 5.21
CA VAL A 104 -5.27 5.47 4.79
C VAL A 104 -3.86 5.99 4.90
N ILE A 105 -2.95 5.11 5.32
CA ILE A 105 -1.52 5.41 5.40
C ILE A 105 -0.81 4.32 4.61
N TYR A 106 0.05 4.73 3.70
CA TYR A 106 0.88 3.84 2.89
C TYR A 106 2.34 3.95 3.32
N ALA A 107 3.05 2.83 3.31
CA ALA A 107 4.47 2.78 3.55
C ALA A 107 5.11 1.89 2.49
N ALA A 108 6.09 2.43 1.74
CA ALA A 108 6.87 1.64 0.82
C ALA A 108 7.70 0.62 1.61
N VAL A 109 7.66 -0.64 1.20
CA VAL A 109 8.49 -1.71 1.78
C VAL A 109 9.73 -1.85 0.90
N PRO A 110 10.95 -1.60 1.41
CA PRO A 110 12.15 -1.76 0.62
C PRO A 110 12.30 -3.20 0.14
N GLU A 111 12.72 -3.36 -1.11
CA GLU A 111 12.93 -4.68 -1.69
C GLU A 111 14.03 -5.46 -0.94
N PRO A 112 13.94 -6.80 -0.90
CA PRO A 112 14.96 -7.65 -0.26
C PRO A 112 16.39 -7.37 -0.75
N GLU A 113 16.55 -7.00 -2.01
CA GLU A 113 17.85 -6.69 -2.62
C GLU A 113 18.50 -5.45 -2.00
N SER A 114 17.72 -4.44 -1.65
CA SER A 114 18.22 -3.23 -0.98
C SER A 114 18.80 -3.56 0.39
N TYR A 115 18.18 -4.50 1.12
CA TYR A 115 18.74 -5.01 2.37
C TYR A 115 20.01 -5.84 2.16
N ALA A 116 20.04 -6.67 1.11
CA ALA A 116 21.23 -7.43 0.76
C ALA A 116 22.41 -6.51 0.41
N MET A 117 22.17 -5.43 -0.34
CA MET A 117 23.16 -4.42 -0.70
C MET A 117 23.65 -3.63 0.52
N LEU A 118 22.73 -3.26 1.43
CA LEU A 118 23.10 -2.64 2.70
C LEU A 118 24.00 -3.57 3.54
N LEU A 119 23.61 -4.84 3.70
CA LEU A 119 24.39 -5.85 4.41
C LEU A 119 25.74 -6.11 3.75
N ALA A 120 25.79 -6.17 2.43
CA ALA A 120 27.04 -6.30 1.68
C ALA A 120 27.95 -5.09 1.92
N GLY A 121 27.41 -3.88 1.86
CA GLY A 121 28.14 -2.64 2.17
C GLY A 121 28.71 -2.65 3.59
N LEU A 122 27.89 -3.00 4.58
CA LEU A 122 28.32 -3.13 5.98
C LEU A 122 29.38 -4.22 6.17
N GLY A 123 29.23 -5.35 5.48
CA GLY A 123 30.21 -6.44 5.48
C GLY A 123 31.57 -6.00 4.96
N LEU A 124 31.60 -5.28 3.83
CA LEU A 124 32.84 -4.74 3.25
C LEU A 124 33.52 -3.75 4.20
N MET A 125 32.75 -2.85 4.83
CA MET A 125 33.28 -1.88 5.80
C MET A 125 33.87 -2.57 7.04
N GLY A 126 33.20 -3.61 7.55
CA GLY A 126 33.70 -4.42 8.67
C GLY A 126 35.03 -5.13 8.33
N LEU A 127 35.16 -5.67 7.12
CA LEU A 127 36.41 -6.28 6.65
C LEU A 127 37.54 -5.25 6.48
N ALA A 128 37.24 -4.08 5.92
CA ALA A 128 38.21 -2.99 5.77
C ALA A 128 38.75 -2.54 7.14
N ARG A 129 37.88 -2.38 8.15
CA ARG A 129 38.28 -2.02 9.51
C ARG A 129 39.14 -3.09 10.19
N ARG A 130 38.84 -4.39 9.98
CA ARG A 130 39.69 -5.48 10.50
C ARG A 130 41.10 -5.46 9.88
N ARG A 131 41.23 -5.08 8.61
CA ARG A 131 42.53 -4.99 7.92
C ARG A 131 43.35 -3.79 8.39
N SER A 132 42.71 -2.65 8.70
CA SER A 132 43.42 -1.47 9.21
C SER A 132 43.97 -1.64 10.63
N LEU A 133 43.39 -2.54 11.43
CA LEU A 133 43.84 -2.85 12.79
C LEU A 133 44.96 -3.90 12.85
N ARG A 134 45.24 -4.59 11.73
CA ARG A 134 46.29 -5.61 11.60
C ARG A 134 47.57 -5.09 10.93
N ARG A 135 47.61 -3.80 10.61
CA ARG A 135 48.78 -3.08 10.10
C ARG A 135 49.24 -2.08 11.15
#